data_AF-A0A3P3Q5B8-F1
#
_entry.id   AF-A0A3P3Q5B8-F1
#
_cell.length_a   1.000
_cell.length_b   1.000
_cell.length_c   1.000
_cell.angle_alpha   90.00
_cell.angle_beta   90.00
_cell.angle_gamma   90.00
#
_symmetry.space_group_name_H-M   'P 1'
#
loop_
_entity.id
_entity.type
_entity.pdbx_description
1 polymer ?
#
loop_
_entity_poly.entity_id
_entity_poly.type
_entity_poly.pdbx_seq_one_letter_code
_entity_poly.pdbx_strand_id
1 'polypeptide(L)'
;MKRTKIICTMGPNTNDKKLMKDMAIAGMDVARFNFSHGDYEEHLGRLNILREVREETGKEVAALLDTKGPEIRTGLLEGGNKVTLVAGNEYTLTINECVGNDKKGFINYSGLNEDVKAGDKILIDDGLIALEVINVDGPDIHTKVLNGGELGEKKGVNVPGVSIKLPALTQKDIEDIKFACDNGFEFIAASFIRNGDAVRQIKEILAEKHANIQVISKIENQEGIDNMDDIIEASDGIMVARGDMGVEIDAARLPFIQKKLIEKCSVAGKPVITATQMLDSMIRNPRPTRAEVSDVANAIYDGTDAIMLSGESAMGKYPLEALKMMVKIAKETEIHLDHTQYRNRKVNKMDKKNISNQVGYAAVSTADQLEAKAIIAPSISGFTTRMLSKWRSTIPVYGMSPSITTIRQMQLLYGVVPVFAKRADTTDVLIESSIDILKREKYLKSGDLVVVTAGIIPKKADRGPARYTNTMQVETVK
;
A
#
# COMPACT_ATOMS: atom_id res chain seq x y z
N MET A 1 -1.40 -3.94 -21.97
CA MET A 1 -1.32 -2.81 -21.01
C MET A 1 -1.01 -3.39 -19.64
N LYS A 2 -0.21 -2.71 -18.81
CA LYS A 2 0.08 -3.16 -17.44
C LYS A 2 -1.20 -3.05 -16.58
N ARG A 3 -1.56 -4.10 -15.83
CA ARG A 3 -2.74 -4.10 -14.95
C ARG A 3 -2.38 -3.87 -13.48
N THR A 4 -1.34 -4.53 -12.99
CA THR A 4 -0.79 -4.39 -11.63
C THR A 4 -0.19 -3.00 -11.48
N LYS A 5 -0.55 -2.32 -10.39
CA LYS A 5 -0.11 -0.95 -10.12
C LYS A 5 1.29 -0.93 -9.53
N ILE A 6 2.04 0.14 -9.76
CA ILE A 6 3.40 0.29 -9.25
C ILE A 6 3.51 1.56 -8.43
N ILE A 7 3.98 1.38 -7.21
CA ILE A 7 4.26 2.45 -6.26
C ILE A 7 5.77 2.67 -6.23
N CYS A 8 6.21 3.91 -6.34
CA CYS A 8 7.63 4.27 -6.20
C CYS A 8 7.80 5.19 -4.99
N THR A 9 8.76 4.89 -4.14
CA THR A 9 9.12 5.76 -3.02
C THR A 9 9.96 6.93 -3.51
N MET A 10 9.57 8.13 -3.10
CA MET A 10 10.28 9.38 -3.33
C MET A 10 11.40 9.55 -2.31
N GLY A 11 12.54 10.07 -2.74
CA GLY A 11 13.72 10.31 -1.92
C GLY A 11 14.69 11.28 -2.60
N PRO A 12 15.97 11.32 -2.20
CA PRO A 12 16.96 12.24 -2.74
C PRO A 12 17.05 12.23 -4.27
N ASN A 13 16.94 11.08 -4.92
CA ASN A 13 16.98 10.99 -6.38
C ASN A 13 15.80 11.70 -7.06
N THR A 14 14.61 11.60 -6.45
CA THR A 14 13.36 12.14 -7.02
C THR A 14 13.14 13.61 -6.66
N ASN A 15 14.16 14.30 -6.14
CA ASN A 15 14.20 15.76 -6.12
C ASN A 15 14.44 16.34 -7.53
N ASP A 16 14.83 15.50 -8.50
CA ASP A 16 14.91 15.85 -9.92
C ASP A 16 13.55 15.67 -10.63
N LYS A 17 12.97 16.79 -11.09
CA LYS A 17 11.74 16.83 -11.87
C LYS A 17 11.82 15.99 -13.15
N LYS A 18 12.97 16.00 -13.85
CA LYS A 18 13.14 15.24 -15.08
C LYS A 18 13.03 13.74 -14.79
N LEU A 19 13.70 13.26 -13.75
CA LEU A 19 13.58 11.86 -13.35
C LEU A 19 12.14 11.49 -12.96
N MET A 20 11.47 12.32 -12.15
CA MET A 20 10.07 12.04 -11.75
C MET A 20 9.13 11.98 -12.96
N LYS A 21 9.34 12.88 -13.94
CA LYS A 21 8.63 12.85 -15.23
C LYS A 21 8.89 11.56 -16.01
N ASP A 22 10.16 11.18 -16.14
CA ASP A 22 10.56 9.95 -16.82
C ASP A 22 9.95 8.71 -16.13
N MET A 23 9.83 8.71 -14.80
CA MET A 23 9.15 7.66 -14.03
C MET A 23 7.64 7.63 -14.23
N ALA A 24 6.97 8.79 -14.21
CA ALA A 24 5.53 8.89 -14.50
C ALA A 24 5.20 8.34 -15.90
N ILE A 25 6.03 8.64 -16.90
CA ILE A 25 5.88 8.12 -18.27
C ILE A 25 6.19 6.62 -18.33
N ALA A 26 7.19 6.15 -17.59
CA ALA A 26 7.61 4.74 -17.59
C ALA A 26 6.59 3.80 -16.94
N GLY A 27 5.70 4.30 -16.07
CA GLY A 27 4.57 3.54 -15.53
C GLY A 27 4.44 3.54 -14.01
N MET A 28 4.92 4.58 -13.34
CA MET A 28 4.61 4.86 -11.93
C MET A 28 3.13 5.27 -11.79
N ASP A 29 2.37 4.60 -10.93
CA ASP A 29 0.96 4.92 -10.68
C ASP A 29 0.77 5.72 -9.38
N VAL A 30 1.63 5.48 -8.38
CA VAL A 30 1.59 6.16 -7.07
C VAL A 30 3.01 6.55 -6.64
N ALA A 31 3.17 7.77 -6.15
CA ALA A 31 4.37 8.29 -5.50
C ALA A 31 4.21 8.20 -3.97
N ARG A 32 5.06 7.40 -3.32
CA ARG A 32 5.09 7.23 -1.86
C ARG A 32 6.06 8.22 -1.22
N PHE A 33 5.62 8.92 -0.21
CA PHE A 33 6.40 9.85 0.60
C PHE A 33 6.59 9.24 1.98
N ASN A 34 7.82 8.85 2.32
CA ASN A 34 8.11 8.18 3.58
C ASN A 34 8.44 9.21 4.68
N PHE A 35 7.54 9.42 5.64
CA PHE A 35 7.68 10.42 6.71
C PHE A 35 8.52 9.92 7.90
N SER A 36 9.08 8.72 7.79
CA SER A 36 10.17 8.27 8.67
C SER A 36 11.45 9.09 8.47
N HIS A 37 11.59 9.76 7.31
CA HIS A 37 12.73 10.59 6.94
C HIS A 37 12.27 11.91 6.32
N GLY A 38 13.16 12.91 6.33
CA GLY A 38 12.88 14.25 5.79
C GLY A 38 11.91 15.05 6.65
N ASP A 39 11.91 16.36 6.44
CA ASP A 39 10.96 17.29 7.06
C ASP A 39 9.80 17.61 6.11
N TYR A 40 8.83 18.40 6.61
CA TYR A 40 7.67 18.81 5.82
C TYR A 40 8.02 19.70 4.62
N GLU A 41 9.11 20.47 4.68
CA GLU A 41 9.53 21.33 3.58
C GLU A 41 10.02 20.48 2.40
N GLU A 42 10.86 19.48 2.67
CA GLU A 42 11.29 18.52 1.66
C GLU A 42 10.12 17.76 1.02
N HIS A 43 9.19 17.26 1.84
CA HIS A 43 8.04 16.51 1.33
C HIS A 43 7.10 17.40 0.50
N LEU A 44 6.90 18.66 0.91
CA LEU A 44 6.11 19.63 0.16
C LEU A 44 6.78 19.98 -1.18
N GLY A 45 8.11 20.16 -1.19
CA GLY A 45 8.88 20.39 -2.41
C GLY A 45 8.70 19.26 -3.42
N ARG A 46 8.85 18.00 -2.99
CA ARG A 46 8.63 16.82 -3.84
C ARG A 46 7.18 16.72 -4.34
N LEU A 47 6.19 17.07 -3.50
CA LEU A 47 4.78 17.07 -3.88
C LEU A 47 4.49 18.13 -4.96
N ASN A 48 5.11 19.30 -4.87
CA ASN A 48 4.96 20.35 -5.88
C ASN A 48 5.55 19.91 -7.23
N ILE A 49 6.72 19.25 -7.23
CA ILE A 49 7.27 18.63 -8.44
C ILE A 49 6.29 17.61 -9.04
N LEU A 50 5.67 16.77 -8.20
CA LEU A 50 4.66 15.80 -8.67
C LEU A 50 3.45 16.48 -9.31
N ARG A 51 3.00 17.62 -8.77
CA ARG A 51 1.90 18.42 -9.35
C ARG A 51 2.28 18.95 -10.74
N GLU A 52 3.48 19.51 -10.90
CA GLU A 52 3.98 19.97 -12.20
C GLU A 52 4.11 18.82 -13.21
N VAL A 53 4.59 17.65 -12.76
CA VAL A 53 4.70 16.45 -13.62
C VAL A 53 3.31 15.97 -14.08
N ARG A 54 2.30 16.00 -13.21
CA ARG A 54 0.90 15.67 -13.57
C ARG A 54 0.41 16.59 -14.70
N GLU A 55 0.63 17.90 -14.56
CA GLU A 55 0.23 18.90 -15.56
C GLU A 55 0.95 18.69 -16.91
N GLU A 56 2.27 18.49 -16.89
CA GLU A 56 3.06 18.34 -18.13
C GLU A 56 2.79 17.03 -18.88
N THR A 57 2.47 15.95 -18.17
CA THR A 57 2.36 14.61 -18.76
C THR A 57 0.93 14.13 -18.93
N GLY A 58 -0.03 14.79 -18.27
CA GLY A 58 -1.40 14.31 -18.12
C GLY A 58 -1.51 12.99 -17.33
N LYS A 59 -0.44 12.56 -16.65
CA LYS A 59 -0.43 11.35 -15.82
C LYS A 59 -0.84 11.72 -14.41
N GLU A 60 -2.05 11.33 -14.02
CA GLU A 60 -2.59 11.52 -12.68
C GLU A 60 -1.99 10.53 -11.66
N VAL A 61 -0.67 10.52 -11.50
CA VAL A 61 0.04 9.71 -10.51
C VAL A 61 -0.43 10.11 -9.11
N ALA A 62 -0.88 9.19 -8.26
CA ALA A 62 -1.38 9.53 -6.92
C ALA A 62 -0.24 9.79 -5.91
N ALA A 63 -0.53 10.49 -4.82
CA ALA A 63 0.37 10.72 -3.70
C ALA A 63 -0.07 9.89 -2.48
N LEU A 64 0.87 9.15 -1.91
CA LEU A 64 0.69 8.33 -0.71
C LEU A 64 1.67 8.81 0.37
N LEU A 65 1.14 9.27 1.50
CA LEU A 65 1.92 9.56 2.69
C LEU A 65 2.10 8.27 3.49
N ASP A 66 3.32 7.89 3.85
CA ASP A 66 3.60 6.74 4.72
C ASP A 66 4.09 7.24 6.07
N THR A 67 3.25 7.03 7.10
CA THR A 67 3.52 7.45 8.48
C THR A 67 4.69 6.66 9.07
N LYS A 68 5.36 7.25 10.06
CA LYS A 68 6.46 6.56 10.75
C LYS A 68 5.93 5.44 11.65
N GLY A 69 4.82 5.70 12.35
CA GLY A 69 4.22 4.80 13.30
C GLY A 69 4.96 4.70 14.64
N PRO A 70 4.34 4.03 15.61
CA PRO A 70 4.94 3.75 16.91
C PRO A 70 6.02 2.65 16.78
N GLU A 71 7.28 3.00 17.02
CA GLU A 71 8.41 2.06 16.95
C GLU A 71 9.36 2.22 18.15
N ILE A 72 9.99 1.12 18.53
CA ILE A 72 11.03 1.10 19.57
C ILE A 72 12.39 1.24 18.87
N ARG A 73 13.25 2.10 19.41
CA ARG A 73 14.61 2.35 18.92
C ARG A 73 15.63 2.45 20.05
N THR A 74 16.87 2.08 19.74
CA THR A 74 18.02 2.31 20.61
C THR A 74 18.39 3.80 20.70
N GLY A 75 19.09 4.17 21.77
CA GLY A 75 19.56 5.53 22.03
C GLY A 75 20.82 5.92 21.25
N LEU A 76 21.48 6.97 21.77
CA LEU A 76 22.80 7.40 21.32
C LEU A 76 23.89 6.49 21.89
N LEU A 77 25.05 6.45 21.22
CA LEU A 77 26.20 5.64 21.63
C LEU A 77 27.41 6.52 21.94
N GLU A 78 28.31 6.00 22.77
CA GLU A 78 29.54 6.71 23.14
C GLU A 78 30.35 7.14 21.90
N GLY A 79 30.56 8.46 21.78
CA GLY A 79 31.28 9.05 20.65
C GLY A 79 30.58 8.94 19.29
N GLY A 80 29.30 8.55 19.24
CA GLY A 80 28.55 8.33 18.00
C GLY A 80 29.06 7.14 17.17
N ASN A 81 29.95 6.32 17.75
CA ASN A 81 30.54 5.18 17.07
C ASN A 81 29.70 3.93 17.29
N LYS A 82 29.73 3.03 16.31
CA LYS A 82 29.13 1.71 16.46
C LYS A 82 29.87 0.92 17.54
N VAL A 83 29.13 0.14 18.31
CA VAL A 83 29.67 -0.77 19.34
C VAL A 83 29.45 -2.21 18.91
N THR A 84 30.40 -3.10 19.23
CA THR A 84 30.29 -4.51 18.86
C THR A 84 29.72 -5.31 20.03
N LEU A 85 28.57 -5.94 19.83
CA LEU A 85 28.00 -6.89 20.79
C LEU A 85 28.48 -8.29 20.44
N VAL A 86 29.07 -8.99 21.42
CA VAL A 86 29.67 -10.31 21.23
C VAL A 86 28.71 -11.39 21.72
N ALA A 87 28.47 -12.41 20.90
CA ALA A 87 27.61 -13.54 21.26
C ALA A 87 28.10 -14.23 22.55
N GLY A 88 27.16 -14.58 23.43
CA GLY A 88 27.41 -15.17 24.73
C GLY A 88 27.57 -14.17 25.88
N ASN A 89 27.92 -12.91 25.59
CA ASN A 89 28.04 -11.87 26.60
C ASN A 89 26.68 -11.35 27.07
N GLU A 90 26.66 -10.68 28.22
CA GLU A 90 25.50 -9.96 28.71
C GLU A 90 25.44 -8.54 28.12
N TYR A 91 24.22 -8.09 27.85
CA TYR A 91 23.92 -6.72 27.44
C TYR A 91 22.67 -6.23 28.16
N THR A 92 22.69 -5.01 28.68
CA THR A 92 21.55 -4.42 29.40
C THR A 92 20.86 -3.38 28.54
N LEU A 93 19.56 -3.56 28.27
CA LEU A 93 18.72 -2.49 27.73
C LEU A 93 18.07 -1.74 28.89
N THR A 94 17.97 -0.42 28.81
CA THR A 94 17.36 0.38 29.88
C THR A 94 16.39 1.41 29.33
N ILE A 95 15.33 1.68 30.10
CA ILE A 95 14.39 2.77 29.82
C ILE A 95 14.84 4.11 30.42
N ASN A 96 15.91 4.12 31.22
CA ASN A 96 16.50 5.34 31.74
C ASN A 96 17.48 5.90 30.70
N GLU A 97 17.29 7.16 30.32
CA GLU A 97 18.11 7.80 29.29
C GLU A 97 19.61 7.77 29.67
N CYS A 98 20.41 7.18 28.80
CA CYS A 98 21.86 7.12 28.94
C CYS A 98 22.53 7.06 27.57
N VAL A 99 23.80 7.47 27.51
CA VAL A 99 24.65 7.19 26.35
C VAL A 99 25.09 5.73 26.43
N GLY A 100 24.77 4.95 25.39
CA GLY A 100 25.01 3.52 25.37
C GLY A 100 26.44 3.14 24.98
N ASN A 101 26.86 1.94 25.38
CA ASN A 101 28.13 1.30 25.02
C ASN A 101 27.93 -0.18 24.72
N ASP A 102 29.00 -0.98 24.79
CA ASP A 102 29.00 -2.43 24.54
C ASP A 102 28.38 -3.27 25.68
N LYS A 103 27.99 -2.64 26.79
CA LYS A 103 27.38 -3.32 27.96
C LYS A 103 25.98 -2.85 28.30
N LYS A 104 25.66 -1.58 28.05
CA LYS A 104 24.36 -0.99 28.38
C LYS A 104 23.89 -0.01 27.30
N GLY A 105 22.60 -0.01 26.97
CA GLY A 105 22.02 0.89 25.98
C GLY A 105 20.61 1.35 26.33
N PHE A 106 20.29 2.59 26.00
CA PHE A 106 18.96 3.16 26.18
C PHE A 106 18.00 2.71 25.07
N ILE A 107 16.71 2.60 25.39
CA ILE A 107 15.60 2.44 24.43
C ILE A 107 14.54 3.52 24.63
N ASN A 108 13.96 4.00 23.54
CA ASN A 108 12.99 5.11 23.56
C ASN A 108 11.57 4.72 24.02
N TYR A 109 11.33 3.48 24.46
CA TYR A 109 10.03 3.01 24.91
C TYR A 109 10.07 2.61 26.39
N SER A 110 9.48 3.45 27.24
CA SER A 110 9.50 3.29 28.69
C SER A 110 8.66 2.13 29.22
N GLY A 111 7.82 1.51 28.39
CA GLY A 111 6.99 0.37 28.79
C GLY A 111 7.64 -0.99 28.54
N LEU A 112 8.81 -1.05 27.87
CA LEU A 112 9.34 -2.34 27.41
C LEU A 112 9.68 -3.28 28.56
N ASN A 113 10.20 -2.77 29.67
CA ASN A 113 10.53 -3.53 30.87
C ASN A 113 9.29 -4.21 31.50
N GLU A 114 8.09 -3.66 31.30
CA GLU A 114 6.83 -4.26 31.77
C GLU A 114 6.21 -5.23 30.76
N ASP A 115 6.57 -5.09 29.49
CA ASP A 115 6.02 -5.91 28.40
C ASP A 115 6.80 -7.23 28.24
N VAL A 116 8.09 -7.25 28.53
CA VAL A 116 8.95 -8.44 28.38
C VAL A 116 9.14 -9.22 29.68
N LYS A 117 9.45 -10.51 29.54
CA LYS A 117 9.82 -11.41 30.64
C LYS A 117 11.01 -12.29 30.26
N ALA A 118 11.58 -12.97 31.26
CA ALA A 118 12.65 -13.94 31.06
C ALA A 118 12.29 -14.97 29.97
N GLY A 119 13.21 -15.20 29.03
CA GLY A 119 13.06 -16.06 27.87
C GLY A 119 12.51 -15.39 26.61
N ASP A 120 12.00 -14.15 26.70
CA ASP A 120 11.59 -13.40 25.51
C ASP A 120 12.81 -13.00 24.68
N LYS A 121 12.61 -12.84 23.36
CA LYS A 121 13.66 -12.41 22.44
C LYS A 121 13.50 -10.94 22.09
N ILE A 122 14.61 -10.23 22.07
CA ILE A 122 14.70 -8.85 21.58
C ILE A 122 15.63 -8.83 20.38
N LEU A 123 15.12 -8.34 19.27
CA LEU A 123 15.83 -8.22 18.00
C LEU A 123 16.18 -6.75 17.76
N ILE A 124 17.41 -6.48 17.30
CA ILE A 124 17.87 -5.11 17.02
C ILE A 124 18.43 -5.05 15.61
N ASP A 125 18.17 -3.92 14.93
CA ASP A 125 18.62 -3.63 13.56
C ASP A 125 18.14 -4.69 12.57
N ASP A 126 16.81 -4.78 12.40
CA ASP A 126 16.13 -5.75 11.52
C ASP A 126 16.48 -7.21 11.83
N GLY A 127 16.73 -7.52 13.11
CA GLY A 127 17.07 -8.86 13.59
C GLY A 127 18.52 -9.28 13.34
N LEU A 128 19.40 -8.36 12.92
CA LEU A 128 20.83 -8.63 12.81
C LEU A 128 21.44 -9.01 14.16
N ILE A 129 21.02 -8.34 15.23
CA ILE A 129 21.41 -8.65 16.60
C ILE A 129 20.22 -9.30 17.30
N ALA A 130 20.46 -10.40 18.01
CA ALA A 130 19.45 -11.11 18.77
C ALA A 130 19.88 -11.23 20.23
N LEU A 131 18.99 -10.82 21.13
CA LEU A 131 19.14 -10.87 22.57
C LEU A 131 18.05 -11.78 23.17
N GLU A 132 18.35 -12.43 24.29
CA GLU A 132 17.38 -13.18 25.10
C GLU A 132 17.31 -12.57 26.48
N VAL A 133 16.11 -12.25 26.95
CA VAL A 133 15.90 -11.65 28.27
C VAL A 133 16.23 -12.68 29.35
N ILE A 134 17.16 -12.33 30.24
CA ILE A 134 17.53 -13.14 31.41
C ILE A 134 16.58 -12.82 32.56
N ASN A 135 16.43 -11.53 32.88
CA ASN A 135 15.49 -11.01 33.86
C ASN A 135 15.25 -9.50 33.61
N VAL A 136 14.31 -8.94 34.37
CA VAL A 136 14.03 -7.50 34.40
C VAL A 136 14.19 -7.03 35.85
N ASP A 137 14.99 -5.99 36.07
CA ASP A 137 15.20 -5.33 37.35
C ASP A 137 14.86 -3.84 37.24
N GLY A 138 13.63 -3.49 37.63
CA GLY A 138 13.10 -2.14 37.51
C GLY A 138 13.19 -1.61 36.07
N PRO A 139 14.00 -0.57 35.79
CA PRO A 139 14.15 -0.01 34.44
C PRO A 139 15.14 -0.78 33.54
N ASP A 140 15.89 -1.73 34.09
CA ASP A 140 16.94 -2.46 33.37
C ASP A 140 16.45 -3.85 32.95
N ILE A 141 16.63 -4.16 31.68
CA ILE A 141 16.34 -5.46 31.06
C ILE A 141 17.68 -6.12 30.80
N HIS A 142 18.03 -7.11 31.61
CA HIS A 142 19.27 -7.85 31.45
C HIS A 142 19.08 -8.94 30.42
N THR A 143 19.97 -8.97 29.43
CA THR A 143 19.87 -9.90 28.31
C THR A 143 21.17 -10.64 28.06
N LYS A 144 21.07 -11.79 27.40
CA LYS A 144 22.20 -12.50 26.81
C LYS A 144 22.21 -12.26 25.31
N VAL A 145 23.37 -11.90 24.76
CA VAL A 145 23.55 -11.79 23.31
C VAL A 145 23.56 -13.20 22.71
N LEU A 146 22.55 -13.53 21.91
CA LEU A 146 22.49 -14.78 21.16
C LEU A 146 23.29 -14.69 19.87
N ASN A 147 22.99 -13.66 19.07
CA ASN A 147 23.72 -13.33 17.86
C ASN A 147 24.27 -11.90 17.98
N GLY A 148 25.59 -11.78 17.89
CA GLY A 148 26.30 -10.51 17.99
C GLY A 148 26.28 -9.71 16.69
N GLY A 149 26.85 -8.50 16.74
CA GLY A 149 26.93 -7.62 15.59
C GLY A 149 27.32 -6.18 15.96
N GLU A 150 27.43 -5.32 14.95
CA GLU A 150 27.64 -3.89 15.16
C GLU A 150 26.31 -3.20 15.49
N LEU A 151 26.17 -2.70 16.72
CA LEU A 151 25.07 -1.84 17.12
C LEU A 151 25.39 -0.38 16.76
N GLY A 152 24.50 0.25 15.98
CA GLY A 152 24.52 1.69 15.74
C GLY A 152 23.51 2.46 16.60
N GLU A 153 23.43 3.77 16.39
CA GLU A 153 22.44 4.63 17.05
C GLU A 153 21.06 4.50 16.40
N LYS A 154 20.00 4.71 17.20
CA LYS A 154 18.61 4.81 16.71
C LYS A 154 18.18 3.63 15.85
N LYS A 155 18.67 2.42 16.18
CA LYS A 155 18.32 1.18 15.49
C LYS A 155 16.98 0.66 15.97
N GLY A 156 16.19 0.09 15.06
CA GLY A 156 14.90 -0.51 15.39
C GLY A 156 15.06 -1.65 16.38
N VAL A 157 14.11 -1.77 17.31
CA VAL A 157 14.03 -2.84 18.31
C VAL A 157 12.68 -3.53 18.17
N ASN A 158 12.70 -4.85 18.02
CA ASN A 158 11.55 -5.70 17.76
C ASN A 158 11.48 -6.80 18.83
N VAL A 159 10.27 -7.21 19.20
CA VAL A 159 10.06 -8.14 20.32
C VAL A 159 9.06 -9.22 19.93
N PRO A 160 9.49 -10.22 19.14
CA PRO A 160 8.59 -11.19 18.54
C PRO A 160 7.77 -11.95 19.59
N GLY A 161 6.45 -12.01 19.39
CA GLY A 161 5.53 -12.75 20.26
C GLY A 161 5.13 -12.04 21.55
N VAL A 162 5.57 -10.80 21.75
CA VAL A 162 5.18 -9.96 22.90
C VAL A 162 4.19 -8.89 22.44
N SER A 163 3.12 -8.69 23.21
CA SER A 163 2.16 -7.61 22.95
C SER A 163 2.72 -6.30 23.52
N ILE A 164 3.17 -5.43 22.61
CA ILE A 164 3.76 -4.14 22.94
C ILE A 164 2.66 -3.11 23.17
N LYS A 165 2.64 -2.44 24.32
CA LYS A 165 1.58 -1.46 24.68
C LYS A 165 1.90 -0.04 24.19
N LEU A 166 2.43 0.09 22.97
CA LEU A 166 2.59 1.39 22.33
C LEU A 166 1.22 1.98 21.98
N PRO A 167 1.08 3.32 21.92
CA PRO A 167 -0.14 3.95 21.42
C PRO A 167 -0.39 3.55 19.95
N ALA A 168 -1.64 3.63 19.49
CA ALA A 168 -2.00 3.34 18.10
C ALA A 168 -1.34 4.33 17.11
N LEU A 169 -1.25 5.60 17.51
CA LEU A 169 -0.65 6.69 16.74
C LEU A 169 0.27 7.49 17.65
N THR A 170 1.41 7.91 17.13
CA THR A 170 2.26 8.91 17.80
C THR A 170 1.74 10.32 17.53
N GLN A 171 2.19 11.30 18.33
CA GLN A 171 1.89 12.70 18.07
C GLN A 171 2.38 13.14 16.68
N LYS A 172 3.54 12.64 16.26
CA LYS A 172 4.08 12.87 14.92
C LYS A 172 3.15 12.30 13.84
N ASP A 173 2.62 11.08 14.02
CA ASP A 173 1.71 10.50 13.02
C ASP A 173 0.45 11.35 12.85
N ILE A 174 -0.10 11.89 13.95
CA ILE A 174 -1.26 12.79 13.90
C ILE A 174 -0.93 14.07 13.10
N GLU A 175 0.26 14.63 13.28
CA GLU A 175 0.72 15.81 12.54
C GLU A 175 0.99 15.49 11.06
N ASP A 176 1.57 14.33 10.76
CA ASP A 176 1.79 13.83 9.40
C ASP A 176 0.44 13.65 8.68
N ILE A 177 -0.57 13.08 9.35
CA ILE A 177 -1.94 12.93 8.81
C ILE A 177 -2.57 14.29 8.53
N LYS A 178 -2.42 15.27 9.43
CA LYS A 178 -2.90 16.64 9.21
C LYS A 178 -2.20 17.30 8.01
N PHE A 179 -0.89 17.10 7.88
CA PHE A 179 -0.14 17.55 6.71
C PHE A 179 -0.68 16.94 5.42
N ALA A 180 -1.01 15.65 5.41
CA ALA A 180 -1.63 14.99 4.25
C ALA A 180 -3.00 15.62 3.89
N CYS A 181 -3.83 15.92 4.89
CA CYS A 181 -5.12 16.60 4.70
C CYS A 181 -4.94 17.96 4.05
N ASP A 182 -4.04 18.77 4.61
CA ASP A 182 -3.85 20.16 4.20
C ASP A 182 -3.19 20.27 2.80
N ASN A 183 -2.51 19.21 2.34
CA ASN A 183 -1.80 19.18 1.05
C ASN A 183 -2.42 18.28 -0.02
N GLY A 184 -3.58 17.68 0.25
CA GLY A 184 -4.35 16.92 -0.75
C GLY A 184 -3.68 15.62 -1.20
N PHE A 185 -3.15 14.85 -0.25
CA PHE A 185 -2.73 13.47 -0.50
C PHE A 185 -3.94 12.58 -0.78
N GLU A 186 -3.76 11.52 -1.57
CA GLU A 186 -4.84 10.60 -1.90
C GLU A 186 -4.89 9.38 -0.96
N PHE A 187 -3.74 9.01 -0.38
CA PHE A 187 -3.60 7.89 0.52
C PHE A 187 -2.74 8.22 1.75
N ILE A 188 -3.06 7.57 2.85
CA ILE A 188 -2.18 7.42 4.02
C ILE A 188 -1.89 5.94 4.20
N ALA A 189 -0.62 5.55 4.21
CA ALA A 189 -0.16 4.25 4.69
C ALA A 189 0.19 4.37 6.19
N ALA A 190 -0.60 3.69 7.02
CA ALA A 190 -0.48 3.73 8.46
C ALA A 190 0.40 2.57 8.95
N SER A 191 1.51 2.89 9.59
CA SER A 191 2.52 1.94 10.09
C SER A 191 2.10 1.31 11.41
N PHE A 192 2.57 0.09 11.66
CA PHE A 192 2.38 -0.70 12.88
C PHE A 192 0.91 -0.82 13.34
N ILE A 193 -0.02 -0.96 12.38
CA ILE A 193 -1.44 -1.15 12.68
C ILE A 193 -1.66 -2.55 13.23
N ARG A 194 -2.27 -2.60 14.42
CA ARG A 194 -2.48 -3.82 15.21
C ARG A 194 -3.94 -4.22 15.38
N ASN A 195 -4.88 -3.29 15.15
CA ASN A 195 -6.32 -3.52 15.27
C ASN A 195 -7.10 -2.49 14.44
N GLY A 196 -8.39 -2.73 14.22
CA GLY A 196 -9.28 -1.86 13.46
C GLY A 196 -9.60 -0.54 14.16
N ASP A 197 -9.50 -0.47 15.48
CA ASP A 197 -9.75 0.77 16.22
C ASP A 197 -8.67 1.83 15.97
N ALA A 198 -7.41 1.42 15.81
CA ALA A 198 -6.33 2.30 15.35
C ALA A 198 -6.67 2.94 13.99
N VAL A 199 -7.25 2.16 13.07
CA VAL A 199 -7.67 2.64 11.75
C VAL A 199 -8.86 3.61 11.87
N ARG A 200 -9.82 3.31 12.75
CA ARG A 200 -10.97 4.18 13.01
C ARG A 200 -10.54 5.54 13.57
N GLN A 201 -9.55 5.58 14.47
CA GLN A 201 -8.97 6.83 14.97
C GLN A 201 -8.39 7.71 13.84
N ILE A 202 -7.65 7.11 12.89
CA ILE A 202 -7.17 7.85 11.70
C ILE A 202 -8.36 8.40 10.91
N LYS A 203 -9.40 7.59 10.69
CA LYS A 203 -10.60 8.01 9.94
C LYS A 203 -11.37 9.12 10.64
N GLU A 204 -11.38 9.17 11.97
CA GLU A 204 -11.96 10.28 12.74
C GLU A 204 -11.22 11.59 12.48
N ILE A 205 -9.88 11.58 12.51
CA ILE A 205 -9.05 12.76 12.18
C ILE A 205 -9.34 13.25 10.75
N LEU A 206 -9.46 12.33 9.79
CA LEU A 206 -9.80 12.66 8.41
C LEU A 206 -11.21 13.25 8.28
N ALA A 207 -12.17 12.73 9.03
CA ALA A 207 -13.55 13.22 9.04
C ALA A 207 -13.65 14.64 9.63
N GLU A 208 -12.93 14.92 10.71
CA GLU A 208 -12.82 16.26 11.32
C GLU A 208 -12.25 17.30 10.35
N LYS A 209 -11.29 16.88 9.50
CA LYS A 209 -10.68 17.71 8.46
C LYS A 209 -11.48 17.74 7.15
N HIS A 210 -12.59 17.00 7.05
CA HIS A 210 -13.35 16.79 5.82
C HIS A 210 -12.48 16.30 4.64
N ALA A 211 -11.43 15.53 4.95
CA ALA A 211 -10.45 15.07 3.98
C ALA A 211 -10.90 13.73 3.37
N ASN A 212 -10.94 13.66 2.03
CA ASN A 212 -11.24 12.43 1.30
C ASN A 212 -9.94 11.67 0.98
N ILE A 213 -9.34 11.05 2.00
CA ILE A 213 -8.10 10.28 1.92
C ILE A 213 -8.39 8.82 2.27
N GLN A 214 -7.82 7.88 1.51
CA GLN A 214 -7.96 6.45 1.79
C GLN A 214 -6.86 5.96 2.73
N VAL A 215 -7.23 5.18 3.75
CA VAL A 215 -6.30 4.62 4.73
C VAL A 215 -5.87 3.22 4.31
N ILE A 216 -4.57 3.04 4.10
CA ILE A 216 -3.92 1.77 3.81
C ILE A 216 -3.22 1.31 5.09
N SER A 217 -3.66 0.21 5.70
CA SER A 217 -3.01 -0.29 6.91
C SER A 217 -1.84 -1.20 6.57
N LYS A 218 -0.68 -0.94 7.16
CA LYS A 218 0.51 -1.79 7.02
C LYS A 218 0.45 -2.87 8.10
N ILE A 219 0.45 -4.12 7.66
CA ILE A 219 0.53 -5.28 8.57
C ILE A 219 2.00 -5.66 8.67
N GLU A 220 2.55 -5.52 9.87
CA GLU A 220 4.01 -5.55 10.12
C GLU A 220 4.40 -6.47 11.27
N ASN A 221 3.45 -6.93 12.10
CA ASN A 221 3.76 -7.75 13.27
C ASN A 221 2.72 -8.85 13.51
N GLN A 222 2.99 -9.72 14.49
CA GLN A 222 2.14 -10.86 14.82
C GLN A 222 0.73 -10.42 15.26
N GLU A 223 0.60 -9.35 16.06
CA GLU A 223 -0.71 -8.84 16.51
C GLU A 223 -1.57 -8.35 15.33
N GLY A 224 -0.99 -7.63 14.37
CA GLY A 224 -1.67 -7.23 13.15
C GLY A 224 -2.07 -8.42 12.26
N ILE A 225 -1.28 -9.50 12.27
CA ILE A 225 -1.63 -10.76 11.60
C ILE A 225 -2.83 -11.42 12.29
N ASP A 226 -2.84 -11.47 13.62
CA ASP A 226 -3.91 -12.11 14.40
C ASP A 226 -5.24 -11.35 14.26
N ASN A 227 -5.17 -10.01 14.18
CA ASN A 227 -6.32 -9.12 14.01
C ASN A 227 -6.60 -8.73 12.55
N MET A 228 -6.03 -9.43 11.57
CA MET A 228 -6.07 -9.02 10.16
C MET A 228 -7.50 -8.81 9.63
N ASP A 229 -8.49 -9.57 10.11
CA ASP A 229 -9.87 -9.46 9.64
C ASP A 229 -10.53 -8.14 10.08
N ASP A 230 -10.34 -7.73 11.33
CA ASP A 230 -10.85 -6.45 11.84
C ASP A 230 -10.13 -5.26 11.19
N ILE A 231 -8.80 -5.36 11.00
CA ILE A 231 -8.03 -4.35 10.29
C ILE A 231 -8.52 -4.25 8.84
N ILE A 232 -8.61 -5.39 8.13
CA ILE A 232 -9.14 -5.41 6.76
C ILE A 232 -10.51 -4.78 6.72
N GLU A 233 -11.42 -5.03 7.67
CA GLU A 233 -12.76 -4.42 7.69
C GLU A 233 -12.71 -2.89 7.88
N ALA A 234 -11.83 -2.38 8.74
CA ALA A 234 -11.71 -0.96 9.04
C ALA A 234 -11.01 -0.14 7.94
N SER A 235 -10.04 -0.72 7.23
CA SER A 235 -9.17 -0.01 6.27
C SER A 235 -9.79 0.19 4.89
N ASP A 236 -9.21 1.05 4.06
CA ASP A 236 -9.58 1.20 2.65
C ASP A 236 -8.71 0.32 1.73
N GLY A 237 -7.54 -0.09 2.22
CA GLY A 237 -6.65 -1.09 1.61
C GLY A 237 -5.62 -1.59 2.62
N ILE A 238 -4.80 -2.56 2.21
CA ILE A 238 -3.75 -3.15 3.05
C ILE A 238 -2.40 -3.10 2.34
N MET A 239 -1.33 -2.91 3.11
CA MET A 239 0.04 -3.11 2.65
C MET A 239 0.68 -4.28 3.42
N VAL A 240 1.17 -5.28 2.68
CA VAL A 240 1.97 -6.38 3.21
C VAL A 240 3.41 -5.89 3.28
N ALA A 241 3.83 -5.41 4.45
CA ALA A 241 5.16 -4.84 4.69
C ALA A 241 6.13 -5.94 5.12
N ARG A 242 6.75 -6.59 4.13
CA ARG A 242 7.48 -7.85 4.29
C ARG A 242 8.80 -7.73 5.06
N GLY A 243 9.46 -6.58 4.96
CA GLY A 243 10.69 -6.27 5.69
C GLY A 243 10.43 -6.31 7.19
N ASP A 244 9.57 -5.41 7.68
CA ASP A 244 9.22 -5.31 9.10
C ASP A 244 8.57 -6.61 9.60
N MET A 245 7.63 -7.18 8.82
CA MET A 245 7.00 -8.46 9.15
C MET A 245 8.01 -9.60 9.26
N GLY A 246 9.00 -9.67 8.36
CA GLY A 246 10.02 -10.72 8.37
C GLY A 246 10.93 -10.71 9.60
N VAL A 247 10.95 -9.60 10.36
CA VAL A 247 11.65 -9.48 11.64
C VAL A 247 10.77 -9.98 12.79
N GLU A 248 9.47 -9.69 12.74
CA GLU A 248 8.51 -9.98 13.82
C GLU A 248 7.96 -11.41 13.82
N ILE A 249 8.06 -12.12 12.70
CA ILE A 249 7.61 -13.52 12.57
C ILE A 249 8.68 -14.41 11.96
N ASP A 250 8.50 -15.72 12.08
CA ASP A 250 9.30 -16.67 11.32
C ASP A 250 9.20 -16.40 9.81
N ALA A 251 10.34 -16.07 9.20
CA ALA A 251 10.47 -15.76 7.78
C ALA A 251 9.91 -16.87 6.87
N ALA A 252 9.93 -18.14 7.31
CA ALA A 252 9.33 -19.24 6.55
C ALA A 252 7.80 -19.15 6.47
N ARG A 253 7.14 -18.46 7.42
CA ARG A 253 5.68 -18.22 7.42
C ARG A 253 5.28 -17.03 6.54
N LEU A 254 6.22 -16.12 6.24
CA LEU A 254 5.96 -14.87 5.53
C LEU A 254 5.24 -15.09 4.16
N PRO A 255 5.67 -16.04 3.28
CA PRO A 255 4.98 -16.25 2.01
C PRO A 255 3.54 -16.74 2.17
N PHE A 256 3.26 -17.55 3.21
CA PHE A 256 1.90 -18.01 3.50
C PHE A 256 1.01 -16.86 3.97
N ILE A 257 1.52 -16.00 4.85
CA ILE A 257 0.77 -14.86 5.39
C ILE A 257 0.49 -13.81 4.31
N GLN A 258 1.46 -13.54 3.43
CA GLN A 258 1.26 -12.69 2.24
C GLN A 258 0.06 -13.18 1.41
N LYS A 259 0.07 -14.47 1.02
CA LYS A 259 -1.03 -15.08 0.23
C LYS A 259 -2.37 -14.94 0.93
N LYS A 260 -2.41 -15.21 2.24
CA LYS A 260 -3.63 -15.11 3.06
C LYS A 260 -4.18 -13.67 3.12
N LEU A 261 -3.31 -12.68 3.32
CA LEU A 261 -3.70 -11.26 3.35
C LEU A 261 -4.24 -10.81 1.98
N ILE A 262 -3.54 -11.17 0.90
CA ILE A 262 -3.95 -10.84 -0.47
C ILE A 262 -5.32 -11.46 -0.79
N GLU A 263 -5.51 -12.74 -0.46
CA GLU A 263 -6.79 -13.43 -0.66
C GLU A 263 -7.93 -12.73 0.10
N LYS A 264 -7.76 -12.45 1.40
CA LYS A 264 -8.78 -11.79 2.22
C LYS A 264 -9.09 -10.38 1.72
N CYS A 265 -8.09 -9.59 1.33
CA CYS A 265 -8.29 -8.27 0.74
C CYS A 265 -9.08 -8.35 -0.57
N SER A 266 -8.73 -9.31 -1.42
CA SER A 266 -9.43 -9.55 -2.67
C SER A 266 -10.89 -9.95 -2.42
N VAL A 267 -11.18 -10.82 -1.45
CA VAL A 267 -12.56 -11.14 -1.03
C VAL A 267 -13.29 -9.91 -0.49
N ALA A 268 -12.63 -9.07 0.32
CA ALA A 268 -13.21 -7.84 0.83
C ALA A 268 -13.38 -6.73 -0.25
N GLY A 269 -12.79 -6.92 -1.43
CA GLY A 269 -12.76 -5.90 -2.48
C GLY A 269 -11.94 -4.67 -2.08
N LYS A 270 -10.87 -4.87 -1.31
CA LYS A 270 -9.95 -3.83 -0.85
C LYS A 270 -8.60 -4.00 -1.55
N PRO A 271 -8.01 -2.93 -2.11
CA PRO A 271 -6.70 -3.01 -2.74
C PRO A 271 -5.62 -3.48 -1.76
N VAL A 272 -4.73 -4.33 -2.24
CA VAL A 272 -3.58 -4.80 -1.48
C VAL A 272 -2.26 -4.47 -2.19
N ILE A 273 -1.28 -4.02 -1.41
CA ILE A 273 0.07 -3.65 -1.86
C ILE A 273 1.04 -4.67 -1.31
N THR A 274 1.88 -5.24 -2.16
CA THR A 274 3.05 -6.04 -1.71
C THR A 274 4.28 -5.14 -1.71
N ALA A 275 4.91 -4.98 -0.55
CA ALA A 275 5.93 -3.96 -0.30
C ALA A 275 7.23 -4.53 0.27
N THR A 276 8.31 -3.76 0.10
CA THR A 276 9.70 -4.01 0.55
C THR A 276 10.35 -5.25 -0.06
N GLN A 277 11.68 -5.32 -0.13
CA GLN A 277 12.44 -6.48 -0.65
C GLN A 277 12.00 -6.98 -2.04
N MET A 278 11.50 -6.10 -2.92
CA MET A 278 11.04 -6.50 -4.25
C MET A 278 12.22 -6.62 -5.23
N LEU A 279 12.97 -5.53 -5.44
CA LEU A 279 14.14 -5.49 -6.32
C LEU A 279 15.34 -4.85 -5.59
N ASP A 280 15.53 -5.14 -4.29
CA ASP A 280 16.51 -4.47 -3.41
C ASP A 280 17.92 -4.39 -4.00
N SER A 281 18.38 -5.45 -4.66
CA SER A 281 19.70 -5.49 -5.28
C SER A 281 19.89 -4.39 -6.33
N MET A 282 18.80 -3.85 -6.89
CA MET A 282 18.81 -2.74 -7.84
C MET A 282 19.07 -1.36 -7.21
N ILE A 283 19.10 -1.26 -5.88
CA ILE A 283 19.70 -0.10 -5.21
C ILE A 283 21.15 0.07 -5.66
N ARG A 284 21.87 -1.05 -5.81
CA ARG A 284 23.31 -1.07 -6.09
C ARG A 284 23.63 -1.50 -7.52
N ASN A 285 22.77 -2.30 -8.15
CA ASN A 285 23.04 -2.96 -9.42
C ASN A 285 22.03 -2.57 -10.52
N PRO A 286 22.42 -2.57 -11.80
CA PRO A 286 21.51 -2.22 -12.90
C PRO A 286 20.52 -3.34 -13.28
N ARG A 287 20.61 -4.52 -12.64
CA ARG A 287 19.72 -5.67 -12.86
C ARG A 287 19.46 -6.39 -11.54
N PRO A 288 18.26 -6.95 -11.35
CA PRO A 288 17.93 -7.72 -10.17
C PRO A 288 18.49 -9.15 -10.26
N THR A 289 18.45 -9.84 -9.14
CA THR A 289 18.67 -11.28 -9.06
C THR A 289 17.47 -12.05 -9.64
N ARG A 290 17.68 -13.34 -9.95
CA ARG A 290 16.58 -14.22 -10.40
C ARG A 290 15.54 -14.45 -9.29
N ALA A 291 15.97 -14.47 -8.03
CA ALA A 291 15.10 -14.64 -6.87
C ALA A 291 14.12 -13.46 -6.75
N GLU A 292 14.61 -12.23 -6.86
CA GLU A 292 13.78 -11.01 -6.85
C GLU A 292 12.78 -10.96 -8.01
N VAL A 293 13.20 -11.36 -9.21
CA VAL A 293 12.27 -11.48 -10.35
C VAL A 293 11.16 -12.48 -10.06
N SER A 294 11.51 -13.64 -9.50
CA SER A 294 10.54 -14.67 -9.11
C SER A 294 9.61 -14.17 -8.00
N ASP A 295 10.12 -13.42 -7.04
CA ASP A 295 9.36 -12.89 -5.91
C ASP A 295 8.32 -11.86 -6.38
N VAL A 296 8.72 -10.91 -7.22
CA VAL A 296 7.81 -9.95 -7.85
C VAL A 296 6.72 -10.67 -8.66
N ALA A 297 7.09 -11.66 -9.45
CA ALA A 297 6.12 -12.45 -10.23
C ALA A 297 5.14 -13.20 -9.31
N ASN A 298 5.62 -13.79 -8.21
CA ASN A 298 4.77 -14.49 -7.24
C ASN A 298 3.79 -13.55 -6.53
N ALA A 299 4.19 -12.32 -6.18
CA ALA A 299 3.25 -11.33 -5.63
C ALA A 299 2.09 -11.04 -6.60
N ILE A 300 2.36 -11.03 -7.91
CA ILE A 300 1.35 -10.85 -8.95
C ILE A 300 0.47 -12.10 -9.10
N TYR A 301 1.07 -13.31 -9.11
CA TYR A 301 0.32 -14.56 -9.12
C TYR A 301 -0.61 -14.72 -7.91
N ASP A 302 -0.16 -14.25 -6.74
CA ASP A 302 -0.96 -14.23 -5.52
C ASP A 302 -2.17 -13.30 -5.63
N GLY A 303 -2.11 -12.33 -6.54
CA GLY A 303 -3.20 -11.39 -6.82
C GLY A 303 -3.03 -10.04 -6.13
N THR A 304 -1.80 -9.55 -5.96
CA THR A 304 -1.59 -8.17 -5.45
C THR A 304 -2.19 -7.12 -6.40
N ASP A 305 -2.79 -6.04 -5.89
CA ASP A 305 -3.24 -4.93 -6.74
C ASP A 305 -2.08 -4.04 -7.16
N ALA A 306 -1.12 -3.85 -6.24
CA ALA A 306 0.08 -3.07 -6.47
C ALA A 306 1.35 -3.74 -5.93
N ILE A 307 2.48 -3.38 -6.53
CA ILE A 307 3.84 -3.73 -6.11
C ILE A 307 4.63 -2.44 -5.87
N MET A 308 5.51 -2.43 -4.87
CA MET A 308 6.17 -1.20 -4.40
C MET A 308 7.69 -1.28 -4.44
N LEU A 309 8.31 -0.23 -5.00
CA LEU A 309 9.75 0.06 -4.86
C LEU A 309 9.98 0.97 -3.65
N SER A 310 10.96 0.60 -2.83
CA SER A 310 11.37 1.32 -1.62
C SER A 310 12.67 2.08 -1.87
N GLY A 311 13.81 1.59 -1.36
CA GLY A 311 15.11 2.22 -1.54
C GLY A 311 15.55 2.28 -3.00
N GLU A 312 15.06 1.35 -3.83
CA GLU A 312 15.39 1.23 -5.25
C GLU A 312 15.11 2.53 -6.02
N SER A 313 13.96 3.17 -5.76
CA SER A 313 13.58 4.43 -6.40
C SER A 313 13.97 5.66 -5.58
N ALA A 314 14.01 5.55 -4.24
CA ALA A 314 14.25 6.69 -3.36
C ALA A 314 15.71 7.17 -3.39
N MET A 315 16.67 6.25 -3.24
CA MET A 315 18.11 6.56 -3.21
C MET A 315 19.01 5.58 -3.99
N GLY A 316 18.42 4.61 -4.70
CA GLY A 316 19.16 3.65 -5.50
C GLY A 316 19.92 4.29 -6.67
N LYS A 317 20.96 3.63 -7.17
CA LYS A 317 21.74 4.11 -8.32
C LYS A 317 20.96 4.06 -9.64
N TYR A 318 19.89 3.27 -9.71
CA TYR A 318 19.17 2.94 -10.93
C TYR A 318 17.63 3.04 -10.77
N PRO A 319 17.09 4.19 -10.36
CA PRO A 319 15.68 4.33 -9.99
C PRO A 319 14.73 4.12 -11.18
N LEU A 320 15.09 4.63 -12.36
CA LEU A 320 14.27 4.49 -13.57
C LEU A 320 14.34 3.06 -14.13
N GLU A 321 15.51 2.43 -14.08
CA GLU A 321 15.71 1.05 -14.51
C GLU A 321 14.98 0.07 -13.60
N ALA A 322 14.97 0.30 -12.28
CA ALA A 322 14.21 -0.50 -11.32
C ALA A 322 12.71 -0.45 -11.64
N LEU A 323 12.17 0.75 -11.89
CA LEU A 323 10.77 0.90 -12.33
C LEU A 323 10.51 0.20 -13.67
N LYS A 324 11.36 0.42 -14.68
CA LYS A 324 11.20 -0.25 -15.99
C LYS A 324 11.26 -1.77 -15.88
N MET A 325 12.10 -2.29 -14.99
CA MET A 325 12.18 -3.73 -14.71
C MET A 325 10.90 -4.23 -14.02
N MET A 326 10.40 -3.51 -13.01
CA MET A 326 9.13 -3.83 -12.34
C MET A 326 7.96 -3.86 -13.35
N VAL A 327 7.89 -2.88 -14.24
CA VAL A 327 6.91 -2.82 -15.35
C VAL A 327 7.04 -4.01 -16.28
N LYS A 328 8.28 -4.40 -16.63
CA LYS A 328 8.56 -5.53 -17.51
C LYS A 328 8.09 -6.84 -16.89
N ILE A 329 8.45 -7.09 -15.63
CA ILE A 329 8.04 -8.29 -14.90
C ILE A 329 6.52 -8.36 -14.79
N ALA A 330 5.87 -7.24 -14.46
CA ALA A 330 4.42 -7.20 -14.35
C ALA A 330 3.71 -7.55 -15.67
N LYS A 331 4.13 -6.91 -16.77
CA LYS A 331 3.54 -7.18 -18.10
C LYS A 331 3.76 -8.63 -18.54
N GLU A 332 4.96 -9.18 -18.33
CA GLU A 332 5.26 -10.56 -18.69
C GLU A 332 4.42 -11.55 -17.86
N THR A 333 4.39 -11.36 -16.54
CA THR A 333 3.64 -12.22 -15.62
C THR A 333 2.14 -12.21 -15.93
N GLU A 334 1.58 -11.04 -16.25
CA GLU A 334 0.16 -10.86 -16.53
C GLU A 334 -0.33 -11.59 -17.80
N ILE A 335 0.57 -11.94 -18.73
CA ILE A 335 0.22 -12.72 -19.93
C ILE A 335 -0.11 -14.17 -19.54
N HIS A 336 0.53 -14.68 -18.49
CA HIS A 336 0.42 -16.07 -18.04
C HIS A 336 -0.55 -16.25 -16.86
N LEU A 337 -1.25 -15.19 -16.43
CA LEU A 337 -2.21 -15.25 -15.34
C LEU A 337 -3.43 -16.08 -15.73
N ASP A 338 -3.75 -17.08 -14.90
CA ASP A 338 -4.99 -17.83 -15.02
C ASP A 338 -6.17 -17.05 -14.41
N HIS A 339 -6.84 -16.28 -15.27
CA HIS A 339 -8.03 -15.52 -14.89
C HIS A 339 -9.25 -16.40 -14.53
N THR A 340 -9.23 -17.71 -14.85
CA THR A 340 -10.34 -18.61 -14.50
C THR A 340 -10.47 -18.79 -12.99
N GLN A 341 -9.36 -18.74 -12.25
CA GLN A 341 -9.38 -18.89 -10.79
C GLN A 341 -10.19 -17.79 -10.12
N TYR A 342 -10.06 -16.54 -10.59
CA TYR A 342 -10.82 -15.40 -10.07
C TYR A 342 -12.31 -15.51 -10.39
N ARG A 343 -12.68 -16.10 -11.53
CA ARG A 343 -14.08 -16.36 -11.93
C ARG A 343 -14.72 -17.53 -11.17
N ASN A 344 -13.92 -18.54 -10.84
CA ASN A 344 -14.34 -19.76 -10.14
C ASN A 344 -14.22 -19.66 -8.62
N ARG A 345 -13.71 -18.55 -8.08
CA ARG A 345 -13.70 -18.30 -6.64
C ARG A 345 -15.11 -18.49 -6.12
N LYS A 346 -15.27 -19.43 -5.19
CA LYS A 346 -16.53 -19.65 -4.49
C LYS A 346 -16.86 -18.34 -3.79
N VAL A 347 -17.76 -17.58 -4.39
CA VAL A 347 -18.36 -16.38 -3.83
C VAL A 347 -18.79 -16.74 -2.40
N ASN A 348 -18.10 -16.21 -1.39
CA ASN A 348 -18.39 -16.51 0.01
C ASN A 348 -19.87 -16.21 0.27
N LYS A 349 -20.51 -16.88 1.24
CA LYS A 349 -21.96 -16.72 1.50
C LYS A 349 -22.39 -15.24 1.65
N MET A 350 -21.51 -14.38 2.16
CA MET A 350 -21.71 -12.93 2.27
C MET A 350 -21.69 -12.20 0.92
N ASP A 351 -20.79 -12.55 0.00
CA ASP A 351 -20.66 -11.93 -1.32
C ASP A 351 -21.81 -12.27 -2.28
N LYS A 352 -22.54 -13.37 -2.01
CA LYS A 352 -23.68 -13.80 -2.84
C LYS A 352 -24.90 -12.89 -2.76
N LYS A 353 -25.04 -12.12 -1.67
CA LYS A 353 -26.19 -11.22 -1.45
C LYS A 353 -25.90 -9.76 -1.73
N ASN A 354 -24.65 -9.40 -2.03
CA ASN A 354 -24.27 -8.03 -2.37
C ASN A 354 -24.57 -7.75 -3.85
N ILE A 355 -25.55 -6.87 -4.13
CA ILE A 355 -25.99 -6.52 -5.49
C ILE A 355 -24.82 -6.02 -6.34
N SER A 356 -24.01 -5.10 -5.82
CA SER A 356 -22.90 -4.51 -6.57
C SER A 356 -21.82 -5.52 -6.92
N ASN A 357 -21.55 -6.48 -6.03
CA ASN A 357 -20.62 -7.56 -6.30
C ASN A 357 -21.14 -8.50 -7.40
N GLN A 358 -22.44 -8.86 -7.36
CA GLN A 358 -23.05 -9.73 -8.39
C GLN A 358 -23.13 -9.04 -9.76
N VAL A 359 -23.50 -7.76 -9.80
CA VAL A 359 -23.51 -6.98 -11.04
C VAL A 359 -22.08 -6.82 -11.59
N GLY A 360 -21.10 -6.55 -10.72
CA GLY A 360 -19.69 -6.48 -11.12
C GLY A 360 -19.17 -7.79 -11.70
N TYR A 361 -19.51 -8.92 -11.07
CA TYR A 361 -19.19 -10.26 -11.58
C TYR A 361 -19.81 -10.49 -12.96
N ALA A 362 -21.12 -10.23 -13.10
CA ALA A 362 -21.84 -10.42 -14.35
C ALA A 362 -21.28 -9.53 -15.47
N ALA A 363 -20.93 -8.28 -15.16
CA ALA A 363 -20.31 -7.36 -16.12
C ALA A 363 -18.96 -7.86 -16.62
N VAL A 364 -18.07 -8.30 -15.71
CA VAL A 364 -16.76 -8.84 -16.08
C VAL A 364 -16.90 -10.15 -16.86
N SER A 365 -17.75 -11.08 -16.41
CA SER A 365 -17.99 -12.34 -17.10
C SER A 365 -18.55 -12.12 -18.51
N THR A 366 -19.47 -11.18 -18.68
CA THR A 366 -20.07 -10.85 -19.98
C THR A 366 -19.04 -10.20 -20.90
N ALA A 367 -18.24 -9.27 -20.38
CA ALA A 367 -17.20 -8.61 -21.17
C ALA A 367 -16.14 -9.59 -21.66
N ASP A 368 -15.67 -10.48 -20.78
CA ASP A 368 -14.70 -11.53 -21.14
C ASP A 368 -15.28 -12.47 -22.22
N GLN A 369 -16.52 -12.95 -22.06
CA GLN A 369 -17.14 -13.92 -22.99
C GLN A 369 -17.47 -13.31 -24.36
N LEU A 370 -17.85 -12.04 -24.39
CA LEU A 370 -18.13 -11.32 -25.64
C LEU A 370 -16.86 -10.77 -26.29
N GLU A 371 -15.69 -10.99 -25.69
CA GLU A 371 -14.42 -10.37 -26.08
C GLU A 371 -14.57 -8.85 -26.27
N ALA A 372 -15.34 -8.23 -25.36
CA ALA A 372 -15.66 -6.82 -25.42
C ALA A 372 -14.37 -6.00 -25.40
N LYS A 373 -14.37 -4.87 -26.10
CA LYS A 373 -13.20 -3.98 -26.17
C LYS A 373 -12.85 -3.39 -24.81
N ALA A 374 -13.87 -3.11 -23.99
CA ALA A 374 -13.73 -2.38 -22.74
C ALA A 374 -14.90 -2.63 -21.78
N ILE A 375 -14.62 -2.48 -20.48
CA ILE A 375 -15.63 -2.26 -19.45
C ILE A 375 -15.59 -0.78 -19.07
N ILE A 376 -16.72 -0.08 -19.13
CA ILE A 376 -16.85 1.34 -18.81
C ILE A 376 -17.57 1.47 -17.46
N ALA A 377 -16.93 2.12 -16.50
CA ALA A 377 -17.40 2.18 -15.12
C ALA A 377 -17.44 3.62 -14.59
N PRO A 378 -18.51 4.38 -14.88
CA PRO A 378 -18.72 5.68 -14.27
C PRO A 378 -18.99 5.54 -12.76
N SER A 379 -18.19 6.24 -11.95
CA SER A 379 -18.23 6.15 -10.50
C SER A 379 -17.74 7.44 -9.83
N ILE A 380 -18.61 8.10 -9.05
CA ILE A 380 -18.24 9.33 -8.34
C ILE A 380 -17.14 9.05 -7.30
N SER A 381 -17.30 7.99 -6.50
CA SER A 381 -16.37 7.60 -5.42
C SER A 381 -15.36 6.53 -5.82
N GLY A 382 -15.44 5.99 -7.04
CA GLY A 382 -14.62 4.85 -7.48
C GLY A 382 -15.09 3.50 -6.97
N PHE A 383 -16.18 3.44 -6.20
CA PHE A 383 -16.75 2.21 -5.64
C PHE A 383 -17.05 1.14 -6.72
N THR A 384 -17.75 1.53 -7.78
CA THR A 384 -18.08 0.62 -8.91
C THR A 384 -16.81 0.02 -9.50
N THR A 385 -15.83 0.89 -9.76
CA THR A 385 -14.55 0.52 -10.35
C THR A 385 -13.79 -0.47 -9.47
N ARG A 386 -13.81 -0.27 -8.14
CA ARG A 386 -13.22 -1.21 -7.18
C ARG A 386 -13.90 -2.57 -7.17
N MET A 387 -15.24 -2.60 -7.26
CA MET A 387 -15.98 -3.86 -7.35
C MET A 387 -15.65 -4.65 -8.63
N LEU A 388 -15.33 -3.97 -9.74
CA LEU A 388 -14.87 -4.61 -10.96
C LEU A 388 -13.42 -5.09 -10.86
N SER A 389 -12.53 -4.25 -10.31
CA SER A 389 -11.11 -4.55 -10.10
C SER A 389 -10.91 -5.87 -9.34
N LYS A 390 -11.75 -6.13 -8.33
CA LYS A 390 -11.76 -7.37 -7.54
C LYS A 390 -11.81 -8.64 -8.40
N TRP A 391 -12.53 -8.60 -9.53
CA TRP A 391 -12.72 -9.76 -10.41
C TRP A 391 -11.61 -9.97 -11.43
N ARG A 392 -10.60 -9.09 -11.46
CA ARG A 392 -9.39 -9.24 -12.30
C ARG A 392 -9.70 -9.50 -13.77
N SER A 393 -10.57 -8.67 -14.34
CA SER A 393 -10.98 -8.73 -15.76
C SER A 393 -9.79 -8.83 -16.72
N THR A 394 -9.92 -9.65 -17.76
CA THR A 394 -8.94 -9.66 -18.87
C THR A 394 -9.11 -8.44 -19.76
N ILE A 395 -10.34 -7.93 -19.83
CA ILE A 395 -10.71 -6.71 -20.55
C ILE A 395 -10.34 -5.46 -19.75
N PRO A 396 -9.78 -4.41 -20.38
CA PRO A 396 -9.51 -3.14 -19.72
C PRO A 396 -10.76 -2.52 -19.08
N VAL A 397 -10.62 -2.05 -17.84
CA VAL A 397 -11.68 -1.33 -17.11
C VAL A 397 -11.37 0.17 -17.13
N TYR A 398 -12.25 0.98 -17.71
CA TYR A 398 -12.16 2.43 -17.67
C TYR A 398 -13.01 2.98 -16.51
N GLY A 399 -12.35 3.32 -15.41
CA GLY A 399 -12.98 3.91 -14.24
C GLY A 399 -13.15 5.40 -14.44
N MET A 400 -14.39 5.89 -14.49
CA MET A 400 -14.66 7.28 -14.88
C MET A 400 -15.20 8.10 -13.71
N SER A 401 -14.60 9.26 -13.42
CA SER A 401 -15.05 10.11 -12.31
C SER A 401 -14.93 11.61 -12.61
N PRO A 402 -15.86 12.45 -12.11
CA PRO A 402 -15.71 13.90 -12.10
C PRO A 402 -14.79 14.42 -10.99
N SER A 403 -14.33 13.55 -10.09
CA SER A 403 -13.45 13.91 -8.97
C SER A 403 -12.01 13.55 -9.29
N ILE A 404 -11.12 14.54 -9.38
CA ILE A 404 -9.70 14.29 -9.64
C ILE A 404 -9.05 13.47 -8.51
N THR A 405 -9.48 13.69 -7.26
CA THR A 405 -9.08 12.87 -6.11
C THR A 405 -9.45 11.41 -6.34
N THR A 406 -10.65 11.14 -6.85
CA THR A 406 -11.09 9.76 -7.14
C THR A 406 -10.34 9.16 -8.32
N ILE A 407 -10.05 9.94 -9.36
CA ILE A 407 -9.20 9.51 -10.48
C ILE A 407 -7.84 9.00 -9.98
N ARG A 408 -7.21 9.78 -9.10
CA ARG A 408 -5.93 9.41 -8.48
C ARG A 408 -6.08 8.25 -7.50
N GLN A 409 -7.13 8.19 -6.69
CA GLN A 409 -7.40 7.03 -5.83
C GLN A 409 -7.60 5.72 -6.64
N MET A 410 -8.15 5.80 -7.85
CA MET A 410 -8.27 4.63 -8.72
C MET A 410 -6.93 4.15 -9.31
N GLN A 411 -5.83 4.90 -9.14
CA GLN A 411 -4.49 4.45 -9.53
C GLN A 411 -3.97 3.27 -8.72
N LEU A 412 -4.62 2.91 -7.62
CA LEU A 412 -4.28 1.74 -6.82
C LEU A 412 -5.08 0.48 -7.22
N LEU A 413 -6.08 0.60 -8.10
CA LEU A 413 -6.96 -0.51 -8.45
C LEU A 413 -6.42 -1.32 -9.64
N TYR A 414 -6.25 -2.63 -9.48
CA TYR A 414 -5.77 -3.51 -10.53
C TYR A 414 -6.58 -3.42 -11.83
N GLY A 415 -5.88 -3.28 -12.97
CA GLY A 415 -6.49 -3.35 -14.31
C GLY A 415 -7.37 -2.15 -14.68
N VAL A 416 -7.46 -1.15 -13.80
CA VAL A 416 -8.27 0.04 -14.00
C VAL A 416 -7.44 1.13 -14.67
N VAL A 417 -8.02 1.78 -15.68
CA VAL A 417 -7.54 3.02 -16.28
C VAL A 417 -8.48 4.14 -15.86
N PRO A 418 -8.03 5.03 -14.94
CA PRO A 418 -8.82 6.17 -14.53
C PRO A 418 -8.97 7.19 -15.66
N VAL A 419 -10.20 7.67 -15.93
CA VAL A 419 -10.47 8.69 -16.95
C VAL A 419 -11.39 9.76 -16.37
N PHE A 420 -11.02 11.03 -16.51
CA PHE A 420 -11.87 12.13 -16.07
C PHE A 420 -13.18 12.17 -16.87
N ALA A 421 -14.31 12.31 -16.19
CA ALA A 421 -15.62 12.40 -16.81
C ALA A 421 -16.47 13.49 -16.18
N LYS A 422 -17.39 14.08 -16.94
CA LYS A 422 -18.32 15.09 -16.40
C LYS A 422 -19.46 14.41 -15.65
N ARG A 423 -20.08 15.15 -14.72
CA ARG A 423 -21.35 14.73 -14.12
C ARG A 423 -22.44 14.70 -15.20
N ALA A 424 -23.36 13.77 -15.07
CA ALA A 424 -24.55 13.65 -15.89
C ALA A 424 -25.80 13.65 -15.00
N ASP A 425 -26.92 14.13 -15.55
CA ASP A 425 -28.19 14.23 -14.83
C ASP A 425 -29.07 12.98 -14.95
N THR A 426 -28.78 12.11 -15.94
CA THR A 426 -29.49 10.85 -16.17
C THR A 426 -28.50 9.75 -16.50
N THR A 427 -28.92 8.49 -16.30
CA THR A 427 -28.09 7.33 -16.63
C THR A 427 -27.77 7.23 -18.12
N ASP A 428 -28.73 7.50 -19.01
CA ASP A 428 -28.47 7.42 -20.46
C ASP A 428 -27.41 8.44 -20.90
N VAL A 429 -27.53 9.70 -20.43
CA VAL A 429 -26.52 10.74 -20.71
C VAL A 429 -25.17 10.38 -20.11
N LEU A 430 -25.13 9.74 -18.95
CA LEU A 430 -23.88 9.28 -18.34
C LEU A 430 -23.18 8.24 -19.22
N ILE A 431 -23.94 7.30 -19.78
CA ILE A 431 -23.41 6.21 -20.62
C ILE A 431 -22.92 6.76 -21.96
N GLU A 432 -23.76 7.54 -22.66
CA GLU A 432 -23.40 8.14 -23.95
C GLU A 432 -22.16 9.04 -23.83
N SER A 433 -22.15 9.94 -22.85
CA SER A 433 -21.00 10.84 -22.64
C SER A 433 -19.73 10.11 -22.25
N SER A 434 -19.83 8.98 -21.53
CA SER A 434 -18.68 8.15 -21.17
C SER A 434 -18.06 7.49 -22.41
N ILE A 435 -18.90 6.95 -23.29
CA ILE A 435 -18.46 6.37 -24.57
C ILE A 435 -17.81 7.46 -25.43
N ASP A 436 -18.42 8.64 -25.56
CA ASP A 436 -17.89 9.74 -26.36
C ASP A 436 -16.53 10.25 -25.88
N ILE A 437 -16.34 10.34 -24.55
CA ILE A 437 -15.05 10.68 -23.97
C ILE A 437 -14.01 9.64 -24.37
N LEU A 438 -14.29 8.34 -24.19
CA LEU A 438 -13.34 7.28 -24.52
C LEU A 438 -13.05 7.18 -26.02
N LYS A 439 -14.00 7.52 -26.89
CA LYS A 439 -13.74 7.69 -28.34
C LYS A 439 -12.81 8.85 -28.62
N ARG A 440 -13.04 10.02 -28.01
CA ARG A 440 -12.21 11.22 -28.19
C ARG A 440 -10.77 10.97 -27.71
N GLU A 441 -10.61 10.28 -26.59
CA GLU A 441 -9.30 9.86 -26.05
C GLU A 441 -8.69 8.67 -26.82
N LYS A 442 -9.33 8.20 -27.89
CA LYS A 442 -8.88 7.11 -28.79
C LYS A 442 -8.75 5.74 -28.11
N TYR A 443 -9.45 5.52 -27.01
CA TYR A 443 -9.57 4.20 -26.38
C TYR A 443 -10.58 3.29 -27.09
N LEU A 444 -11.60 3.89 -27.70
CA LEU A 444 -12.67 3.20 -28.43
C LEU A 444 -12.82 3.76 -29.85
N LYS A 445 -13.37 2.95 -30.75
CA LYS A 445 -13.81 3.33 -32.10
C LYS A 445 -15.23 2.84 -32.37
N SER A 446 -15.89 3.40 -33.38
CA SER A 446 -17.19 2.91 -33.84
C SER A 446 -17.11 1.43 -34.24
N GLY A 447 -18.12 0.66 -33.86
CA GLY A 447 -18.20 -0.79 -34.02
C GLY A 447 -17.59 -1.60 -32.87
N ASP A 448 -16.87 -0.99 -31.92
CA ASP A 448 -16.38 -1.70 -30.74
C ASP A 448 -17.56 -2.10 -29.84
N LEU A 449 -17.53 -3.33 -29.32
CA LEU A 449 -18.49 -3.81 -28.33
C LEU A 449 -17.99 -3.48 -26.92
N VAL A 450 -18.82 -2.90 -26.06
CA VAL A 450 -18.43 -2.52 -24.69
C VAL A 450 -19.48 -2.98 -23.69
N VAL A 451 -19.03 -3.20 -22.45
CA VAL A 451 -19.92 -3.42 -21.30
C VAL A 451 -19.87 -2.20 -20.41
N VAL A 452 -21.02 -1.61 -20.09
CA VAL A 452 -21.13 -0.44 -19.24
C VAL A 452 -21.78 -0.83 -17.92
N THR A 453 -21.23 -0.41 -16.80
CA THR A 453 -21.84 -0.66 -15.48
C THR A 453 -21.73 0.55 -14.56
N ALA A 454 -22.82 0.85 -13.87
CA ALA A 454 -22.96 2.03 -13.05
C ALA A 454 -23.98 1.81 -11.91
N GLY A 455 -24.10 2.81 -11.05
CA GLY A 455 -25.29 2.99 -10.22
C GLY A 455 -26.30 3.86 -10.95
N ILE A 456 -27.57 3.43 -11.00
CA ILE A 456 -28.64 4.21 -11.62
C ILE A 456 -28.79 5.55 -10.89
N ILE A 457 -28.90 6.65 -11.67
CA ILE A 457 -29.18 7.98 -11.14
C ILE A 457 -30.71 8.06 -10.90
N PRO A 458 -31.18 8.25 -9.65
CA PRO A 458 -32.61 8.36 -9.38
C PRO A 458 -33.22 9.57 -10.09
N LYS A 459 -34.51 9.47 -10.47
CA LYS A 459 -35.26 10.62 -11.03
C LYS A 459 -35.34 11.75 -9.98
N LYS A 460 -35.50 13.00 -10.46
CA LYS A 460 -35.43 14.26 -9.68
C LYS A 460 -36.14 14.28 -8.30
N ALA A 461 -37.15 13.45 -8.07
CA ALA A 461 -37.89 13.37 -6.81
C ALA A 461 -37.14 12.66 -5.67
N ASP A 462 -36.15 11.80 -5.96
CA ASP A 462 -35.48 10.92 -4.98
C ASP A 462 -33.97 11.21 -4.85
N ARG A 463 -33.58 12.50 -4.82
CA ARG A 463 -32.16 12.94 -4.84
C ARG A 463 -31.36 12.46 -3.61
N GLY A 464 -30.87 11.23 -3.68
CA GLY A 464 -29.67 10.76 -2.99
C GLY A 464 -28.59 10.39 -4.00
N PRO A 465 -27.30 10.48 -3.66
CA PRO A 465 -26.23 9.91 -4.49
C PRO A 465 -26.48 8.41 -4.69
N ALA A 466 -26.23 7.89 -5.89
CA ALA A 466 -26.34 6.46 -6.17
C ALA A 466 -25.42 5.69 -5.19
N ARG A 467 -26.01 4.88 -4.31
CA ARG A 467 -25.28 4.21 -3.22
C ARG A 467 -24.65 2.88 -3.64
N TYR A 468 -25.15 2.27 -4.71
CA TYR A 468 -24.77 0.92 -5.15
C TYR A 468 -24.64 0.84 -6.67
N THR A 469 -23.69 0.04 -7.15
CA THR A 469 -23.68 -0.44 -8.54
C THR A 469 -24.81 -1.44 -8.70
N ASN A 470 -25.69 -1.24 -9.68
CA ASN A 470 -26.91 -2.04 -9.81
C ASN A 470 -27.39 -2.25 -11.24
N THR A 471 -26.65 -1.76 -12.25
CA THR A 471 -26.99 -1.98 -13.67
C THR A 471 -25.76 -2.39 -14.48
N MET A 472 -26.01 -3.15 -15.54
CA MET A 472 -25.05 -3.42 -16.61
C MET A 472 -25.76 -3.39 -17.97
N GLN A 473 -25.07 -2.88 -18.99
CA GLN A 473 -25.55 -2.81 -20.37
C GLN A 473 -24.44 -3.23 -21.32
N VAL A 474 -24.82 -3.86 -22.43
CA VAL A 474 -23.90 -4.19 -23.53
C VAL A 474 -24.24 -3.26 -24.68
N GLU A 475 -23.26 -2.50 -25.15
CA GLU A 475 -23.44 -1.45 -26.16
C GLU A 475 -22.48 -1.65 -27.32
N THR A 476 -22.94 -1.39 -28.53
CA THR A 476 -22.05 -1.23 -29.69
C THR A 476 -21.79 0.25 -29.89
N VAL A 477 -20.53 0.64 -29.85
CA VAL A 477 -20.12 2.04 -30.01
C VAL A 477 -20.54 2.53 -31.40
N LYS A 478 -21.41 3.56 -31.44
CA LYS A 478 -21.86 4.18 -32.69
C LYS A 478 -20.80 5.08 -33.27
#